data_AF-A0A7W1FTW5-F1
#
_entry.id   AF-A0A7W1FTW5-F1
#
_cell.length_a   1.000
_cell.length_b   1.000
_cell.length_c   1.000
_cell.angle_alpha   90.00
_cell.angle_beta   90.00
_cell.angle_gamma   90.00
#
_symmetry.space_group_name_H-M   'P 1'
#
loop_
_entity.id
_entity.type
_entity.pdbx_description
1 polymer ?
#
loop_
_entity_poly.entity_id
_entity_poly.type
_entity_poly.pdbx_seq_one_letter_code
_entity_poly.pdbx_strand_id
1 'polypeptide(L)'
;ERGGDFEAWEIDYLEGTRDYIFRNTFADMERVCAMFREAGAKPELEAYDVGHLYNIKYLLGRDLLDTPVHVQFVLGVMGANAATIEQLMHMRRTSTELFGEDYTWSAAGVGYPAEYHLAAMCLMLGGHVRVGLEDNLRLSREKRADTNAELVEKAVALGEMFDREPATPDEAREAFGLKGRTEVAF
;
A
#
# COMPACT_ATOMS: atom_id res chain seq x y z
N GLU A 1 19.62 2.57 -23.54
CA GLU A 1 19.66 4.00 -23.90
C GLU A 1 18.51 4.69 -23.19
N ARG A 2 18.80 5.68 -22.34
CA ARG A 2 17.78 6.45 -21.60
C ARG A 2 17.26 7.55 -22.53
N GLY A 3 16.34 7.20 -23.42
CA GLY A 3 15.84 8.08 -24.49
C GLY A 3 14.55 8.81 -24.12
N GLY A 4 14.65 9.82 -23.25
CA GLY A 4 13.58 10.78 -23.01
C GLY A 4 14.18 12.15 -22.72
N ASP A 5 13.55 13.21 -23.23
CA ASP A 5 13.87 14.59 -22.83
C ASP A 5 13.30 14.80 -21.43
N PHE A 6 14.15 14.64 -20.40
CA PHE A 6 13.79 14.91 -19.02
C PHE A 6 14.02 16.39 -18.70
N GLU A 7 13.08 17.00 -17.99
CA GLU A 7 13.28 18.31 -17.38
C GLU A 7 14.33 18.22 -16.27
N ALA A 8 15.06 19.32 -16.04
CA ALA A 8 16.16 19.34 -15.07
C ALA A 8 15.74 18.89 -13.66
N TRP A 9 14.55 19.31 -13.20
CA TRP A 9 14.03 18.95 -11.89
C TRP A 9 13.72 17.45 -11.75
N GLU A 10 13.39 16.75 -12.83
CA GLU A 10 13.14 15.30 -12.81
C GLU A 10 14.43 14.54 -12.53
N ILE A 11 15.52 14.96 -13.19
CA ILE A 11 16.85 14.39 -13.00
C ILE A 11 17.34 14.69 -11.58
N ASP A 12 17.23 15.94 -11.14
CA ASP A 12 17.67 16.38 -9.82
C ASP A 12 16.91 15.64 -8.71
N TYR A 13 15.60 15.45 -8.88
CA TYR A 13 14.79 14.66 -7.95
C TYR A 13 15.28 13.22 -7.86
N LEU A 14 15.45 12.54 -9.00
CA LEU A 14 15.87 11.13 -9.03
C LEU A 14 17.27 10.93 -8.44
N GLU A 15 18.25 11.77 -8.83
CA GLU A 15 19.60 11.68 -8.28
C GLU A 15 19.65 12.05 -6.79
N GLY A 16 18.81 13.01 -6.36
CA GLY A 16 18.66 13.40 -4.97
C GLY A 16 18.22 12.26 -4.05
N THR A 17 17.51 11.25 -4.58
CA THR A 17 17.09 10.08 -3.77
C THR A 17 18.25 9.21 -3.28
N ARG A 18 19.45 9.33 -3.87
CA ARG A 18 20.62 8.51 -3.49
C ARG A 18 21.09 8.75 -2.05
N ASP A 19 20.93 9.96 -1.53
CA ASP A 19 21.29 10.36 -0.16
C ASP A 19 20.07 10.84 0.63
N TYR A 20 18.88 10.37 0.25
CA TYR A 20 17.62 10.75 0.88
C TYR A 20 17.16 9.69 1.87
N ILE A 21 16.78 10.13 3.08
CA ILE A 21 16.08 9.30 4.05
C ILE A 21 14.62 9.75 4.09
N PHE A 22 13.70 8.84 3.78
CA PHE A 22 12.28 9.09 3.96
C PHE A 22 11.89 8.98 5.45
N ARG A 23 12.08 10.10 6.16
CA ARG A 23 12.03 10.16 7.62
C ARG A 23 10.62 10.01 8.17
N ASN A 24 10.42 8.98 8.99
CA ASN A 24 9.22 8.75 9.80
C ASN A 24 9.65 8.28 11.20
N THR A 25 10.15 9.18 12.05
CA THR A 25 10.58 8.80 13.42
C THR A 25 9.39 8.48 14.30
N PHE A 26 9.59 7.82 15.46
CA PHE A 26 8.49 7.59 16.41
C PHE A 26 7.80 8.88 16.84
N ALA A 27 8.54 9.97 17.06
CA ALA A 27 7.94 11.27 17.38
C ALA A 27 7.06 11.80 16.23
N ASP A 28 7.46 11.58 14.97
CA ASP A 28 6.67 11.93 13.80
C ASP A 28 5.39 11.08 13.74
N MET A 29 5.52 9.76 13.94
CA MET A 29 4.38 8.82 13.92
C MET A 29 3.37 9.11 15.03
N GLU A 30 3.82 9.37 16.27
CA GLU A 30 2.95 9.72 17.40
C GLU A 30 2.15 10.99 17.11
N ARG A 31 2.82 12.01 16.56
CA ARG A 31 2.17 13.26 16.15
C ARG A 31 1.14 13.03 15.05
N VAL A 32 1.47 12.27 14.01
CA VAL A 32 0.56 11.98 12.90
C VAL A 32 -0.64 11.18 13.38
N CYS A 33 -0.47 10.18 14.25
CA CYS A 33 -1.59 9.42 14.83
C CYS A 33 -2.58 10.33 15.56
N ALA A 34 -2.09 11.30 16.34
CA ALA A 34 -2.94 12.29 16.99
C ALA A 34 -3.74 13.13 15.98
N MET A 35 -3.11 13.55 14.88
CA MET A 35 -3.77 14.30 13.81
C MET A 35 -4.85 13.46 13.09
N PHE A 36 -4.59 12.17 12.82
CA PHE A 36 -5.58 11.26 12.25
C PHE A 36 -6.81 11.14 13.15
N ARG A 37 -6.58 10.96 14.46
CA ARG A 37 -7.66 10.87 15.45
C ARG A 37 -8.48 12.16 15.53
N GLU A 38 -7.82 13.33 15.57
CA GLU A 38 -8.51 14.64 15.57
C GLU A 38 -9.37 14.83 14.32
N ALA A 39 -8.89 14.37 13.16
CA ALA A 39 -9.62 14.46 11.89
C ALA A 39 -10.73 13.39 11.72
N GLY A 40 -10.83 12.43 12.63
CA GLY A 40 -11.66 11.23 12.45
C GLY A 40 -11.27 10.42 11.21
N ALA A 41 -10.00 10.47 10.82
CA ALA A 41 -9.46 9.76 9.68
C ALA A 41 -8.89 8.40 10.12
N LYS A 42 -9.14 7.35 9.32
CA LYS A 42 -8.50 6.05 9.53
C LYS A 42 -7.17 6.03 8.79
N PRO A 43 -6.05 5.70 9.46
CA PRO A 43 -4.76 5.55 8.79
C PRO A 43 -4.72 4.24 7.98
N GLU A 44 -4.25 4.34 6.74
CA GLU A 44 -3.65 3.23 6.01
C GLU A 44 -2.16 3.19 6.38
N LEU A 45 -1.71 2.09 6.97
CA LEU A 45 -0.38 1.97 7.56
C LEU A 45 0.60 1.34 6.55
N GLU A 46 1.40 2.19 5.93
CA GLU A 46 2.38 1.80 4.91
C GLU A 46 3.60 1.10 5.53
N ALA A 47 3.72 -0.20 5.28
CA ALA A 47 4.79 -1.06 5.79
C ALA A 47 5.71 -1.53 4.67
N TYR A 48 6.89 -0.92 4.59
CA TYR A 48 7.91 -1.22 3.59
C TYR A 48 8.83 -2.37 4.02
N ASP A 49 8.92 -2.63 5.32
CA ASP A 49 9.75 -3.68 5.89
C ASP A 49 9.09 -4.25 7.17
N VAL A 50 9.54 -5.43 7.61
CA VAL A 50 9.03 -6.14 8.79
C VAL A 50 9.19 -5.28 10.04
N GLY A 51 10.26 -4.49 10.13
CA GLY A 51 10.45 -3.53 11.23
C GLY A 51 9.29 -2.54 11.38
N HIS A 52 8.62 -2.16 10.28
CA HIS A 52 7.48 -1.25 10.34
C HIS A 52 6.26 -1.90 10.99
N LEU A 53 6.10 -3.22 10.87
CA LEU A 53 5.03 -3.96 11.55
C LEU A 53 5.22 -3.92 13.08
N TYR A 54 6.46 -4.02 13.55
CA TYR A 54 6.78 -3.84 14.97
C TYR A 54 6.57 -2.39 15.43
N ASN A 55 6.82 -1.40 14.57
CA ASN A 55 6.48 -0.01 14.87
C ASN A 55 4.97 0.18 15.03
N ILE A 56 4.15 -0.43 14.15
CA ILE A 56 2.69 -0.44 14.29
C ILE A 56 2.27 -1.11 15.60
N LYS A 57 2.89 -2.25 15.97
CA LYS A 57 2.63 -2.90 17.25
C LYS A 57 2.96 -2.01 18.44
N TYR A 58 4.06 -1.26 18.38
CA TYR A 58 4.40 -0.26 19.39
C TYR A 58 3.30 0.81 19.51
N LEU A 59 2.84 1.39 18.39
CA LEU A 59 1.81 2.42 18.38
C LEU A 59 0.46 1.90 18.94
N LEU A 60 0.10 0.65 18.62
CA LEU A 60 -1.05 -0.03 19.23
C LEU A 60 -0.90 -0.17 20.74
N GLY A 61 0.27 -0.59 21.23
CA GLY A 61 0.56 -0.69 22.67
C GLY A 61 0.61 0.66 23.41
N ARG A 62 0.56 1.77 22.66
CA ARG A 62 0.48 3.15 23.18
C ARG A 62 -0.92 3.75 23.09
N ASP A 63 -1.93 2.97 22.66
CA ASP A 63 -3.30 3.42 22.39
C ASP A 63 -3.36 4.60 21.39
N LEU A 64 -2.46 4.60 20.40
CA LEU A 64 -2.40 5.64 19.35
C LEU A 64 -3.11 5.25 18.06
N LEU A 65 -3.45 3.96 17.92
CA LEU A 65 -4.15 3.41 16.77
C LEU A 65 -5.37 2.63 17.25
N ASP A 66 -6.46 2.71 16.50
CA ASP A 66 -7.67 1.95 16.76
C ASP A 66 -7.69 0.69 15.89
N THR A 67 -8.19 -0.42 16.43
CA THR A 67 -8.36 -1.68 15.70
C THR A 67 -9.76 -1.79 15.05
N PRO A 68 -9.91 -2.55 13.96
CA PRO A 68 -8.86 -3.24 13.22
C PRO A 68 -7.98 -2.25 12.43
N VAL A 69 -6.66 -2.47 12.46
CA VAL A 69 -5.71 -1.66 11.66
C VAL A 69 -5.73 -2.10 10.20
N HIS A 70 -5.50 -1.17 9.27
CA HIS A 70 -5.33 -1.51 7.85
C HIS A 70 -3.85 -1.34 7.46
N VAL A 71 -3.20 -2.43 7.05
CA VAL A 71 -1.76 -2.45 6.72
C VAL A 71 -1.56 -2.62 5.22
N GLN A 72 -0.82 -1.72 4.60
CA GLN A 72 -0.43 -1.80 3.20
C GLN A 72 1.02 -2.28 3.12
N PHE A 73 1.25 -3.46 2.54
CA PHE A 73 2.60 -3.97 2.32
C PHE A 73 3.17 -3.39 1.03
N VAL A 74 4.17 -2.51 1.13
CA VAL A 74 4.80 -1.88 -0.03
C VAL A 74 6.11 -2.60 -0.35
N LEU A 75 6.12 -3.38 -1.44
CA LEU A 75 7.26 -4.23 -1.80
C LEU A 75 7.89 -3.81 -3.13
N GLY A 76 9.22 -3.77 -3.18
CA GLY A 76 10.00 -3.47 -4.38
C GLY A 76 10.63 -2.08 -4.42
N VAL A 77 10.41 -1.24 -3.39
CA VAL A 77 11.16 0.01 -3.23
C VAL A 77 12.62 -0.31 -2.87
N MET A 78 13.56 0.26 -3.61
CA MET A 78 14.99 0.12 -3.31
C MET A 78 15.31 0.76 -1.96
N GLY A 79 15.83 -0.05 -1.04
CA GLY A 79 16.06 0.33 0.37
C GLY A 79 15.14 -0.38 1.37
N ALA A 80 14.18 -1.17 0.91
CA ALA A 80 13.25 -1.93 1.74
C ALA A 80 13.03 -3.37 1.22
N ASN A 81 11.94 -4.03 1.59
CA ASN A 81 11.66 -5.40 1.16
C ASN A 81 11.46 -5.51 -0.37
N ALA A 82 12.06 -6.54 -0.95
CA ALA A 82 11.90 -6.86 -2.36
C ALA A 82 10.48 -7.36 -2.68
N ALA A 83 10.00 -7.12 -3.89
CA ALA A 83 8.72 -7.61 -4.42
C ALA A 83 8.77 -9.11 -4.78
N THR A 84 8.95 -9.95 -3.76
CA THR A 84 8.96 -11.42 -3.88
C THR A 84 7.83 -12.04 -3.07
N ILE A 85 7.41 -13.25 -3.45
CA ILE A 85 6.36 -13.98 -2.75
C ILE A 85 6.81 -14.29 -1.31
N GLU A 86 8.07 -14.63 -1.11
CA GLU A 86 8.66 -14.93 0.19
C GLU A 86 8.56 -13.74 1.14
N GLN A 87 8.84 -12.53 0.64
CA GLN A 87 8.72 -11.30 1.43
C GLN A 87 7.26 -10.98 1.76
N LEU A 88 6.33 -11.11 0.80
CA LEU A 88 4.90 -10.95 1.06
C LEU A 88 4.42 -11.92 2.15
N MET A 89 4.77 -13.20 2.00
CA MET A 89 4.38 -14.25 2.95
C MET A 89 4.98 -14.00 4.33
N HIS A 90 6.22 -13.49 4.39
CA HIS A 90 6.85 -13.12 5.65
C HIS A 90 6.11 -11.96 6.33
N MET A 91 5.83 -10.87 5.61
CA MET A 91 5.09 -9.71 6.11
C MET A 91 3.71 -10.12 6.64
N ARG A 92 2.94 -10.88 5.85
CA ARG A 92 1.62 -11.39 6.25
C ARG A 92 1.69 -12.26 7.51
N ARG A 93 2.63 -13.21 7.55
CA ARG A 93 2.81 -14.08 8.73
C ARG A 93 3.11 -13.25 9.97
N THR A 94 4.03 -12.30 9.88
CA THR A 94 4.38 -11.43 11.00
C THR A 94 3.22 -10.54 11.42
N SER A 95 2.43 -10.00 10.49
CA SER A 95 1.21 -9.25 10.83
C SER A 95 0.19 -10.12 11.58
N THR A 96 -0.05 -11.36 11.14
CA THR A 96 -0.93 -12.30 11.87
C THR A 96 -0.39 -12.61 13.27
N GLU A 97 0.92 -12.80 13.44
CA GLU A 97 1.55 -13.02 14.74
C GLU A 97 1.41 -11.79 15.68
N LEU A 98 1.50 -10.57 15.14
CA LEU A 98 1.48 -9.33 15.92
C LEU A 98 0.07 -8.80 16.22
N PHE A 99 -0.86 -8.96 15.28
CA PHE A 99 -2.17 -8.31 15.28
C PHE A 99 -3.34 -9.29 15.36
N GLY A 100 -3.12 -10.60 15.17
CA GLY A 100 -4.19 -11.60 15.23
C GLY A 100 -5.25 -11.38 14.14
N GLU A 101 -6.51 -11.28 14.56
CA GLU A 101 -7.66 -10.99 13.67
C GLU A 101 -7.97 -9.49 13.56
N ASP A 102 -7.30 -8.65 14.36
CA ASP A 102 -7.55 -7.20 14.47
C ASP A 102 -6.83 -6.40 13.36
N TYR A 103 -6.72 -6.95 12.16
CA TYR A 103 -6.17 -6.23 11.02
C TYR A 103 -6.74 -6.71 9.67
N THR A 104 -6.75 -5.79 8.71
CA THR A 104 -6.90 -6.08 7.28
C THR A 104 -5.63 -5.66 6.56
N TRP A 105 -5.38 -6.19 5.36
CA TRP A 105 -4.16 -5.89 4.63
C TRP A 105 -4.34 -5.83 3.12
N SER A 106 -3.50 -5.04 2.49
CA SER A 106 -3.31 -4.95 1.03
C SER A 106 -1.82 -5.09 0.71
N ALA A 107 -1.48 -5.24 -0.56
CA ALA A 107 -0.08 -5.14 -1.00
C ALA A 107 0.05 -4.36 -2.31
N ALA A 108 1.11 -3.57 -2.39
CA ALA A 108 1.56 -2.85 -3.57
C ALA A 108 2.90 -3.44 -4.06
N GLY A 109 2.96 -3.80 -5.34
CA GLY A 109 4.18 -4.25 -5.99
C GLY A 109 4.74 -3.17 -6.89
N VAL A 110 5.92 -2.65 -6.57
CA VAL A 110 6.51 -1.55 -7.33
C VAL A 110 6.96 -2.01 -8.72
N GLY A 111 6.32 -1.45 -9.74
CA GLY A 111 6.59 -1.66 -11.15
C GLY A 111 6.04 -2.96 -11.74
N TYR A 112 6.29 -3.13 -13.04
CA TYR A 112 5.94 -4.34 -13.77
C TYR A 112 7.10 -5.37 -13.70
N PRO A 113 6.82 -6.67 -13.46
CA PRO A 113 5.49 -7.30 -13.32
C PRO A 113 4.97 -7.38 -11.87
N ALA A 114 5.67 -6.77 -10.90
CA ALA A 114 5.41 -6.95 -9.47
C ALA A 114 3.98 -6.58 -9.05
N GLU A 115 3.42 -5.48 -9.54
CA GLU A 115 2.05 -5.03 -9.20
C GLU A 115 1.02 -6.16 -9.37
N TYR A 116 0.99 -6.79 -10.55
CA TYR A 116 0.02 -7.85 -10.85
C TYR A 116 0.35 -9.19 -10.19
N HIS A 117 1.64 -9.48 -9.96
CA HIS A 117 2.01 -10.68 -9.20
C HIS A 117 1.52 -10.60 -7.76
N LEU A 118 1.70 -9.46 -7.09
CA LEU A 118 1.23 -9.28 -5.72
C LEU A 118 -0.29 -9.13 -5.65
N ALA A 119 -0.94 -8.50 -6.64
CA ALA A 119 -2.39 -8.49 -6.74
C ALA A 119 -2.99 -9.91 -6.79
N ALA A 120 -2.41 -10.81 -7.60
CA ALA A 120 -2.82 -12.21 -7.65
C ALA A 120 -2.66 -12.90 -6.29
N MET A 121 -1.53 -12.66 -5.61
CA MET A 121 -1.30 -13.22 -4.27
C MET A 121 -2.29 -12.68 -3.23
N CYS A 122 -2.61 -11.39 -3.26
CA CYS A 122 -3.64 -10.80 -2.40
C CYS A 122 -4.99 -11.47 -2.63
N LEU A 123 -5.38 -11.65 -3.89
CA LEU A 123 -6.63 -12.31 -4.25
C LEU A 123 -6.69 -13.73 -3.69
N MET A 124 -5.61 -14.51 -3.84
CA MET A 124 -5.48 -15.88 -3.34
C MET A 124 -5.46 -16.00 -1.81
N LEU A 125 -4.87 -15.04 -1.11
CA LEU A 125 -4.62 -15.11 0.34
C LEU A 125 -5.65 -14.36 1.19
N GLY A 126 -6.69 -13.80 0.56
CA GLY A 126 -7.74 -13.03 1.24
C GLY A 126 -7.36 -11.59 1.60
N GLY A 127 -6.34 -11.02 0.94
CA GLY A 127 -5.99 -9.60 1.05
C GLY A 127 -6.80 -8.71 0.10
N HIS A 128 -6.58 -7.41 0.22
CA HIS A 128 -7.04 -6.37 -0.71
C HIS A 128 -5.97 -6.09 -1.77
N VAL A 129 -6.35 -5.42 -2.86
CA VAL A 129 -5.47 -5.15 -4.01
C VAL A 129 -5.27 -3.65 -4.17
N ARG A 130 -4.02 -3.22 -4.41
CA ARG A 130 -3.66 -1.86 -4.84
C ARG A 130 -3.01 -1.93 -6.23
N VAL A 131 -3.46 -1.06 -7.13
CA VAL A 131 -2.88 -0.84 -8.46
C VAL A 131 -2.94 0.64 -8.82
N GLY A 132 -2.04 1.10 -9.68
CA GLY A 132 -2.09 2.47 -10.19
C GLY A 132 -0.78 2.93 -10.82
N LEU A 133 -0.87 4.04 -11.55
CA LEU A 133 0.28 4.68 -12.21
C LEU A 133 1.33 5.20 -11.23
N GLU A 134 0.97 5.37 -9.95
CA GLU A 134 1.91 5.66 -8.87
C GLU A 134 2.91 4.51 -8.68
N ASP A 135 2.42 3.27 -8.67
CA ASP A 135 3.23 2.09 -8.40
C ASP A 135 3.80 1.48 -9.69
N ASN A 136 3.10 1.60 -10.82
CA ASN A 136 3.44 0.92 -12.07
C ASN A 136 2.99 1.67 -13.34
N LEU A 137 3.92 1.83 -14.28
CA LEU A 137 3.67 2.53 -15.55
C LEU A 137 3.27 1.60 -16.72
N ARG A 138 3.06 0.29 -16.48
CA ARG A 138 2.94 -0.72 -17.56
C ARG A 138 1.76 -1.66 -17.39
N LEU A 139 0.94 -1.76 -18.43
CA LEU A 139 -0.12 -2.77 -18.51
C LEU A 139 0.44 -4.16 -18.83
N SER A 140 1.48 -4.24 -19.66
CA SER A 140 2.21 -5.47 -19.99
C SER A 140 3.70 -5.19 -20.17
N ARG A 141 4.49 -6.23 -20.45
CA ARG A 141 5.92 -6.07 -20.76
C ARG A 141 6.13 -5.12 -21.94
N GLU A 142 5.26 -5.20 -22.93
CA GLU A 142 5.32 -4.45 -24.18
C GLU A 142 4.52 -3.13 -24.15
N LYS A 143 3.47 -3.02 -23.33
CA LYS A 143 2.54 -1.87 -23.32
C LYS A 143 2.62 -1.06 -22.03
N ARG A 144 2.83 0.26 -22.14
CA ARG A 144 2.63 1.24 -21.06
C ARG A 144 1.13 1.41 -20.77
N ALA A 145 0.79 1.68 -19.53
CA ALA A 145 -0.57 2.10 -19.20
C ALA A 145 -0.72 3.60 -19.51
N ASP A 146 -1.80 3.94 -20.20
CA ASP A 146 -2.14 5.32 -20.53
C ASP A 146 -3.02 5.95 -19.44
N THR A 147 -3.76 5.12 -18.68
CA THR A 147 -4.63 5.57 -17.60
C THR A 147 -4.59 4.61 -16.40
N ASN A 148 -4.96 5.13 -15.21
CA ASN A 148 -5.21 4.27 -14.05
C ASN A 148 -6.36 3.27 -14.30
N ALA A 149 -7.36 3.66 -15.10
CA ALA A 149 -8.51 2.79 -15.40
C ALA A 149 -8.07 1.48 -16.09
N GLU A 150 -7.11 1.54 -17.01
CA GLU A 150 -6.58 0.32 -17.65
C GLU A 150 -5.93 -0.63 -16.63
N LEU A 151 -5.23 -0.09 -15.63
CA LEU A 151 -4.61 -0.89 -14.58
C LEU A 151 -5.67 -1.53 -13.66
N VAL A 152 -6.71 -0.77 -13.31
CA VAL A 152 -7.86 -1.21 -12.52
C VAL A 152 -8.65 -2.29 -13.26
N GLU A 153 -8.99 -2.09 -14.53
CA GLU A 153 -9.72 -3.07 -15.35
C GLU A 153 -8.99 -4.41 -15.38
N LYS A 154 -7.66 -4.38 -15.53
CA LYS A 154 -6.85 -5.61 -15.49
C LYS A 154 -6.84 -6.27 -14.11
N ALA A 155 -6.84 -5.51 -13.02
CA ALA A 155 -6.94 -6.05 -11.67
C ALA A 155 -8.32 -6.67 -11.40
N VAL A 156 -9.40 -6.05 -11.90
CA VAL A 156 -10.77 -6.58 -11.82
C VAL A 156 -10.89 -7.89 -12.61
N ALA A 157 -10.41 -7.94 -13.85
CA ALA A 157 -10.40 -9.16 -14.66
C ALA A 157 -9.58 -10.29 -14.01
N LEU A 158 -8.52 -9.95 -13.28
CA LEU A 158 -7.78 -10.92 -12.48
C LEU A 158 -8.62 -11.42 -11.28
N GLY A 159 -9.36 -10.54 -10.61
CA GLY A 159 -10.28 -10.89 -9.51
C GLY A 159 -11.38 -11.87 -9.93
N GLU A 160 -11.94 -11.70 -11.13
CA GLU A 160 -12.93 -12.60 -11.72
C GLU A 160 -12.43 -14.04 -11.80
N MET A 161 -11.14 -14.26 -12.07
CA MET A 161 -10.54 -15.61 -12.12
C MET A 161 -10.54 -16.33 -10.76
N PHE A 162 -10.72 -15.60 -9.66
CA PHE A 162 -10.78 -16.12 -8.29
C PHE A 162 -12.19 -16.04 -7.69
N ASP A 163 -13.22 -15.76 -8.50
CA ASP A 163 -14.60 -15.51 -8.04
C ASP A 163 -14.67 -14.41 -6.98
N ARG A 164 -13.84 -13.36 -7.12
CA ARG A 164 -13.83 -12.18 -6.25
C ARG A 164 -14.23 -10.93 -7.01
N GLU A 165 -15.22 -10.22 -6.49
CA GLU A 165 -15.70 -8.95 -7.03
C GLU A 165 -15.11 -7.76 -6.27
N PRO A 166 -14.87 -6.61 -6.94
CA PRO A 166 -14.43 -5.40 -6.26
C PRO A 166 -15.55 -4.85 -5.37
N ALA A 167 -15.19 -4.45 -4.15
CA ALA A 167 -16.10 -3.75 -3.26
C ALA A 167 -16.51 -2.39 -3.88
N THR A 168 -17.79 -2.07 -3.78
CA THR A 168 -18.29 -0.71 -4.00
C THR A 168 -17.67 0.24 -2.96
N PRO A 169 -17.66 1.56 -3.22
CA PRO A 169 -17.18 2.52 -2.25
C PRO A 169 -17.91 2.46 -0.90
N ASP A 170 -19.19 2.11 -0.86
CA ASP A 170 -19.96 2.02 0.38
C ASP A 170 -19.58 0.76 1.18
N GLU A 171 -19.43 -0.39 0.52
CA GLU A 171 -18.91 -1.62 1.14
C GLU A 171 -17.49 -1.42 1.68
N ALA A 172 -16.63 -0.71 0.96
CA ALA A 172 -15.29 -0.38 1.43
C ALA A 172 -15.32 0.51 2.69
N ARG A 173 -16.24 1.48 2.76
CA ARG A 173 -16.42 2.31 3.96
C ARG A 173 -16.89 1.49 5.15
N GLU A 174 -17.82 0.57 4.95
CA GLU A 174 -18.29 -0.33 6.00
C GLU A 174 -17.15 -1.24 6.48
N ALA A 175 -16.47 -1.93 5.55
CA ALA A 175 -15.39 -2.86 5.87
C ALA A 175 -14.23 -2.21 6.64
N PHE A 176 -13.91 -0.95 6.34
CA PHE A 176 -12.84 -0.23 7.03
C PHE A 176 -13.33 0.63 8.20
N GLY A 177 -14.64 0.82 8.40
CA GLY A 177 -15.19 1.69 9.45
C GLY A 177 -14.90 3.17 9.20
N LEU A 178 -15.07 3.64 7.96
CA LEU A 178 -14.79 5.02 7.58
C LEU A 178 -15.98 5.95 7.89
N LYS A 179 -15.69 7.21 8.26
CA LYS A 179 -16.68 8.22 8.68
C LYS A 179 -17.73 8.64 7.64
N GLY A 180 -17.64 8.16 6.41
CA GLY A 180 -18.58 8.53 5.34
C GLY A 180 -18.13 9.73 4.50
N ARG A 181 -18.73 9.86 3.31
CA ARG A 181 -18.39 10.90 2.32
C ARG A 181 -18.84 12.32 2.75
N THR A 182 -19.86 12.44 3.59
CA THR A 182 -20.39 13.74 4.03
C THR A 182 -19.58 14.35 5.17
N GLU A 183 -18.75 13.55 5.85
CA GLU A 183 -17.98 13.96 7.04
C GLU A 183 -16.53 14.36 6.68
N VAL A 184 -16.30 14.77 5.44
CA VAL A 184 -15.01 15.31 4.94
C VAL A 184 -15.14 16.79 4.61
N ALA A 185 -14.02 17.51 4.61
CA ALA A 185 -13.99 18.97 4.47
C ALA A 185 -13.86 19.47 3.01
N PHE A 186 -14.31 18.69 2.03
CA PHE A 186 -14.26 19.00 0.59
C PHE A 186 -15.37 18.30 -0.19
#